data_AF-A0A954JH90-F1
#
_entry.id   AF-A0A954JH90-F1
#
_cell.length_a   1.000
_cell.length_b   1.000
_cell.length_c   1.000
_cell.angle_alpha   90.00
_cell.angle_beta   90.00
_cell.angle_gamma   90.00
#
_symmetry.space_group_name_H-M   'P 1'
#
loop_
_entity.id
_entity.type
_entity.pdbx_description
1 polymer ?
#
loop_
_entity_poly.entity_id
_entity_poly.type
_entity_poly.pdbx_seq_one_letter_code
_entity_poly.pdbx_strand_id
1 'polypeptide(L)'
;MTIHTLDRTAVECLSNSDCWELDELGLITPDGAEALMDLSSNAEPLRKKIQFKASSLRSISREACEALVKNFNSIALPGLQSLAPEVAKAFEYRDCNLDLSGLCELSTTAAESPALHRGVLTVRIEESSEALRIIVKHDYMPVVIVGLSRIEVCEASILATMPGVFLPDLTHLTVEAACIISQVPGAVWLRGLTTTEPSVLKKLVEQKGQLAIGLESMDTEAARILATHEGICLDLCRLSRSTVDALQILLNWYRGTLMFNGTDDFPLGFTDLVIRRCGRIEAEEAIRESGGAEAQDFVDRRGNFKRPNGKPPRIVFRNCPQETKERFRVACDDRFINTRGDSGLHI
;
A
#
# COMPACT_ATOMS: atom_id res chain seq x y z
N MET A 1 -22.09 -3.66 20.17
CA MET A 1 -22.11 -3.44 21.64
C MET A 1 -21.15 -2.31 21.90
N THR A 2 -21.62 -1.21 22.49
CA THR A 2 -20.76 -0.05 22.75
C THR A 2 -20.04 -0.28 24.07
N ILE A 3 -18.73 -0.42 24.03
CA ILE A 3 -17.88 -0.69 25.20
C ILE A 3 -16.97 0.51 25.39
N HIS A 4 -17.25 1.33 26.40
CA HIS A 4 -16.43 2.49 26.76
C HIS A 4 -15.25 2.13 27.66
N THR A 5 -15.43 1.08 28.47
CA THR A 5 -14.45 0.59 29.43
C THR A 5 -14.34 -0.92 29.28
N LEU A 6 -13.12 -1.42 29.13
CA LEU A 6 -12.84 -2.85 29.06
C LEU A 6 -12.49 -3.34 30.46
N ASP A 7 -13.50 -3.86 31.16
CA ASP A 7 -13.37 -4.53 32.45
C ASP A 7 -13.44 -6.06 32.28
N ARG A 8 -13.34 -6.80 33.39
CA ARG A 8 -13.39 -8.27 33.40
C ARG A 8 -14.66 -8.82 32.74
N THR A 9 -15.82 -8.22 33.03
CA THR A 9 -17.11 -8.66 32.46
C THR A 9 -17.12 -8.48 30.95
N ALA A 10 -16.66 -7.33 30.46
CA ALA A 10 -16.56 -7.06 29.03
C ALA A 10 -15.60 -8.05 28.33
N VAL A 11 -14.46 -8.36 28.96
CA VAL A 11 -13.50 -9.35 28.46
C VAL A 11 -14.12 -10.75 28.38
N GLU A 12 -14.87 -11.17 29.40
CA GLU A 12 -15.57 -12.45 29.43
C GLU A 12 -16.66 -12.52 28.35
N CYS A 13 -17.45 -11.46 28.16
CA CYS A 13 -18.45 -11.38 27.10
C CYS A 13 -17.84 -11.49 25.70
N LEU A 14 -16.69 -10.85 25.48
CA LEU A 14 -16.00 -10.84 24.19
C LEU A 14 -15.07 -12.06 24.00
N SER A 15 -14.92 -12.91 25.02
CA SER A 15 -13.92 -14.00 25.04
C SER A 15 -14.03 -14.97 23.87
N ASN A 16 -15.26 -15.19 23.38
CA ASN A 16 -15.57 -16.09 22.27
C ASN A 16 -15.45 -15.45 20.88
N SER A 17 -15.14 -14.14 20.79
CA SER A 17 -14.93 -13.45 19.52
C SER A 17 -13.45 -13.42 19.14
N ASP A 18 -13.17 -13.69 17.86
CA ASP A 18 -11.84 -13.61 17.25
C ASP A 18 -11.46 -12.18 16.81
N CYS A 19 -12.44 -11.28 16.71
CA CYS A 19 -12.25 -9.88 16.32
C CYS A 19 -12.92 -8.95 17.33
N TRP A 20 -12.14 -8.00 17.85
CA TRP A 20 -12.53 -7.03 18.86
C TRP A 20 -12.40 -5.63 18.28
N GLU A 21 -13.48 -5.13 17.68
CA GLU A 21 -13.57 -3.74 17.19
C GLU A 21 -14.34 -2.90 18.22
N LEU A 22 -13.58 -2.18 19.05
CA LEU A 22 -14.05 -1.42 20.19
C LEU A 22 -13.78 0.07 19.98
N ASP A 23 -14.45 0.64 18.98
CA ASP A 23 -14.15 2.00 18.52
C ASP A 23 -14.38 3.07 19.59
N GLU A 24 -15.29 2.87 20.54
CA GLU A 24 -15.60 3.81 21.62
C GLU A 24 -14.87 3.51 22.94
N LEU A 25 -13.93 2.55 22.93
CA LEU A 25 -13.15 2.18 24.10
C LEU A 25 -12.20 3.31 24.50
N GLY A 26 -12.43 3.88 25.68
CA GLY A 26 -11.59 4.94 26.25
C GLY A 26 -10.59 4.44 27.30
N LEU A 27 -10.84 3.28 27.92
CA LEU A 27 -10.01 2.78 29.02
C LEU A 27 -10.03 1.24 29.12
N ILE A 28 -8.85 0.65 29.33
CA ILE A 28 -8.70 -0.73 29.80
C ILE A 28 -8.40 -0.68 31.29
N THR A 29 -9.28 -1.25 32.12
CA THR A 29 -9.07 -1.25 33.58
C THR A 29 -8.01 -2.27 33.98
N PRO A 30 -7.39 -2.14 35.16
CA PRO A 30 -6.49 -3.17 35.70
C PRO A 30 -7.14 -4.56 35.73
N ASP A 31 -8.39 -4.65 36.20
CA ASP A 31 -9.15 -5.91 36.23
C ASP A 31 -9.43 -6.46 34.82
N GLY A 32 -9.64 -5.59 33.84
CA GLY A 32 -9.76 -5.97 32.42
C GLY A 32 -8.44 -6.48 31.83
N ALA A 33 -7.32 -5.86 32.18
CA ALA A 33 -5.99 -6.32 31.79
C ALA A 33 -5.65 -7.68 32.43
N GLU A 34 -5.99 -7.88 33.70
CA GLU A 34 -5.87 -9.17 34.39
C GLU A 34 -6.73 -10.24 33.71
N ALA A 35 -8.00 -9.93 33.38
CA ALA A 35 -8.87 -10.86 32.68
C ALA A 35 -8.33 -11.23 31.29
N LEU A 36 -7.73 -10.29 30.56
CA LEU A 36 -7.04 -10.58 29.29
C LEU A 36 -5.84 -11.53 29.53
N MET A 37 -5.07 -11.33 30.60
CA MET A 37 -3.97 -12.23 30.95
C MET A 37 -4.45 -13.65 31.31
N ASP A 38 -5.57 -13.76 32.03
CA ASP A 38 -6.21 -15.03 32.35
C ASP A 38 -6.65 -15.77 31.08
N LEU A 39 -7.18 -15.05 30.08
CA LEU A 39 -7.53 -15.64 28.78
C LEU A 39 -6.32 -16.27 28.09
N SER A 40 -5.16 -15.60 28.14
CA SER A 40 -3.94 -16.13 27.51
C SER A 40 -3.41 -17.39 28.19
N SER A 41 -3.65 -17.54 29.51
CA SER A 41 -3.15 -18.65 30.32
C SER A 41 -4.02 -19.90 30.19
N ASN A 42 -5.32 -19.72 29.88
CA ASN A 42 -6.31 -20.80 29.80
C ASN A 42 -6.66 -21.21 28.36
N ALA A 43 -6.20 -20.47 27.35
CA ALA A 43 -6.43 -20.79 25.95
C ALA A 43 -5.55 -21.97 25.50
N GLU A 44 -6.15 -22.96 24.84
CA GLU A 44 -5.39 -23.92 24.02
C GLU A 44 -4.44 -23.15 23.10
N PRO A 45 -3.22 -23.66 22.82
CA PRO A 45 -2.13 -22.94 22.15
C PRO A 45 -2.42 -22.42 20.74
N LEU A 46 -3.65 -22.61 20.23
CA LEU A 46 -4.13 -22.26 18.91
C LEU A 46 -5.16 -21.10 18.88
N ARG A 47 -5.67 -20.61 20.03
CA ARG A 47 -6.59 -19.45 20.08
C ARG A 47 -5.86 -18.11 20.28
N LYS A 48 -4.89 -17.76 19.43
CA LYS A 48 -4.49 -16.34 19.31
C LYS A 48 -5.65 -15.64 18.61
N LYS A 49 -6.35 -14.74 19.32
CA LYS A 49 -7.40 -13.93 18.71
C LYS A 49 -6.80 -13.14 17.56
N ILE A 50 -7.60 -12.95 16.53
CA ILE A 50 -7.08 -12.44 15.27
C ILE A 50 -6.89 -10.93 15.40
N GLN A 51 -7.86 -10.16 15.89
CA GLN A 51 -7.77 -8.69 15.79
C GLN A 51 -8.29 -7.97 17.02
N PHE A 52 -7.56 -6.94 17.46
CA PHE A 52 -7.99 -5.93 18.41
C PHE A 52 -7.85 -4.56 17.78
N LYS A 53 -8.93 -3.77 17.76
CA LYS A 53 -8.96 -2.40 17.25
C LYS A 53 -9.67 -1.51 18.26
N ALA A 54 -9.00 -0.45 18.71
CA ALA A 54 -9.57 0.55 19.60
C ALA A 54 -9.26 1.96 19.09
N SER A 55 -10.23 2.57 18.41
CA SER A 55 -10.06 3.84 17.72
C SER A 55 -10.11 5.07 18.64
N SER A 56 -10.77 4.97 19.80
CA SER A 56 -10.88 6.06 20.78
C SER A 56 -9.90 5.96 21.95
N LEU A 57 -9.09 4.90 22.05
CA LEU A 57 -8.19 4.68 23.17
C LEU A 57 -6.98 5.63 23.10
N ARG A 58 -6.99 6.67 23.94
CA ARG A 58 -5.96 7.74 23.94
C ARG A 58 -4.67 7.37 24.67
N SER A 59 -4.77 6.49 25.66
CA SER A 59 -3.67 6.06 26.52
C SER A 59 -3.85 4.60 26.93
N ILE A 60 -2.75 3.90 27.19
CA ILE A 60 -2.76 2.51 27.64
C ILE A 60 -1.70 2.32 28.73
N SER A 61 -1.99 1.50 29.75
CA SER A 61 -1.00 1.12 30.75
C SER A 61 -0.08 0.01 30.22
N ARG A 62 1.06 -0.20 30.87
CA ARG A 62 1.97 -1.29 30.51
C ARG A 62 1.27 -2.65 30.63
N GLU A 63 0.56 -2.88 31.72
CA GLU A 63 -0.10 -4.15 32.04
C GLU A 63 -1.17 -4.48 30.99
N ALA A 64 -1.98 -3.49 30.62
CA ALA A 64 -2.97 -3.63 29.56
C ALA A 64 -2.30 -3.93 28.21
N CYS A 65 -1.20 -3.24 27.88
CA CYS A 65 -0.46 -3.46 26.65
C CYS A 65 0.13 -4.88 26.59
N GLU A 66 0.78 -5.34 27.66
CA GLU A 66 1.32 -6.71 27.75
C GLU A 66 0.23 -7.77 27.58
N ALA A 67 -0.95 -7.52 28.17
CA ALA A 67 -2.10 -8.39 28.04
C ALA A 67 -2.61 -8.44 26.58
N LEU A 68 -2.71 -7.30 25.91
CA LEU A 68 -3.12 -7.26 24.49
C LEU A 68 -2.15 -8.05 23.60
N VAL A 69 -0.85 -7.78 23.72
CA VAL A 69 0.17 -8.37 22.85
C VAL A 69 0.30 -9.89 23.04
N LYS A 70 -0.11 -10.43 24.19
CA LYS A 70 -0.19 -11.89 24.41
C LYS A 70 -1.39 -12.55 23.75
N ASN A 71 -2.50 -11.83 23.61
CA ASN A 71 -3.78 -12.42 23.19
C ASN A 71 -4.09 -12.20 21.71
N PHE A 72 -3.55 -11.16 21.09
CA PHE A 72 -3.92 -10.75 19.74
C PHE A 72 -2.74 -10.82 18.76
N ASN A 73 -3.01 -11.30 17.54
CA ASN A 73 -2.02 -11.31 16.46
C ASN A 73 -2.03 -10.02 15.62
N SER A 74 -3.02 -9.14 15.82
CA SER A 74 -3.10 -7.83 15.18
C SER A 74 -3.72 -6.83 16.16
N ILE A 75 -3.01 -5.73 16.41
CA ILE A 75 -3.37 -4.69 17.36
C ILE A 75 -3.35 -3.35 16.64
N ALA A 76 -4.52 -2.72 16.52
CA ALA A 76 -4.69 -1.40 15.96
C ALA A 76 -5.12 -0.42 17.04
N LEU A 77 -4.26 0.55 17.32
CA LEU A 77 -4.48 1.63 18.29
C LEU A 77 -4.38 3.00 17.59
N PRO A 78 -5.16 3.27 16.53
CA PRO A 78 -5.07 4.52 15.77
C PRO A 78 -5.52 5.75 16.58
N GLY A 79 -6.15 5.55 17.75
CA GLY A 79 -6.50 6.61 18.69
C GLY A 79 -5.39 7.02 19.65
N LEU A 80 -4.35 6.20 19.81
CA LEU A 80 -3.29 6.39 20.79
C LEU A 80 -2.44 7.59 20.39
N GLN A 81 -2.37 8.62 21.25
CA GLN A 81 -1.69 9.87 20.92
C GLN A 81 -0.24 9.93 21.41
N SER A 82 0.09 9.18 22.45
CA SER A 82 1.44 9.13 23.04
C SER A 82 1.80 7.70 23.44
N LEU A 83 3.09 7.38 23.32
CA LEU A 83 3.64 6.08 23.72
C LEU A 83 4.79 6.30 24.70
N ALA A 84 4.56 5.98 25.96
CA ALA A 84 5.61 6.01 26.97
C ALA A 84 6.63 4.88 26.71
N PRO A 85 7.94 5.08 26.94
CA PRO A 85 8.97 4.05 26.73
C PRO A 85 8.70 2.75 27.49
N GLU A 86 8.10 2.82 28.68
CA GLU A 86 7.77 1.65 29.50
C GLU A 86 6.68 0.79 28.86
N VAL A 87 5.74 1.42 28.15
CA VAL A 87 4.67 0.78 27.38
C VAL A 87 5.24 0.26 26.05
N ALA A 88 6.10 1.03 25.39
CA ALA A 88 6.76 0.62 24.14
C ALA A 88 7.48 -0.73 24.30
N LYS A 89 8.16 -0.93 25.44
CA LYS A 89 8.85 -2.19 25.79
C LYS A 89 7.94 -3.43 25.77
N ALA A 90 6.63 -3.28 25.97
CA ALA A 90 5.71 -4.40 25.91
C ALA A 90 5.57 -4.99 24.49
N PHE A 91 5.93 -4.22 23.45
CA PHE A 91 5.89 -4.66 22.05
C PHE A 91 7.16 -5.38 21.57
N GLU A 92 8.24 -5.42 22.37
CA GLU A 92 9.52 -6.02 21.94
C GLU A 92 9.41 -7.53 21.64
N TYR A 93 9.94 -7.95 20.48
CA TYR A 93 10.06 -9.37 20.08
C TYR A 93 8.73 -10.11 19.97
N ARG A 94 7.67 -9.45 19.51
CA ARG A 94 6.32 -10.02 19.44
C ARG A 94 5.89 -10.26 18.02
N ASP A 95 5.29 -11.43 17.78
CA ASP A 95 4.75 -11.79 16.48
C ASP A 95 3.30 -11.29 16.34
N CYS A 96 3.11 -9.99 16.10
CA CYS A 96 1.79 -9.41 15.81
C CYS A 96 1.88 -8.28 14.78
N ASN A 97 0.77 -7.88 14.17
CA ASN A 97 0.71 -6.63 13.41
C ASN A 97 0.39 -5.49 14.37
N LEU A 98 1.07 -4.37 14.23
CA LEU A 98 0.96 -3.24 15.15
C LEU A 98 0.70 -1.95 14.38
N ASP A 99 -0.45 -1.34 14.63
CA ASP A 99 -0.81 -0.03 14.08
C ASP A 99 -0.86 1.03 15.19
N LEU A 100 0.12 1.93 15.13
CA LEU A 100 0.32 3.11 15.97
C LEU A 100 0.25 4.39 15.11
N SER A 101 -0.50 4.37 14.01
CA SER A 101 -0.69 5.50 13.10
C SER A 101 -1.25 6.76 13.77
N GLY A 102 -1.84 6.62 14.96
CA GLY A 102 -2.44 7.71 15.73
C GLY A 102 -1.49 8.63 16.47
N LEU A 103 -0.27 8.17 16.73
CA LEU A 103 0.69 8.86 17.61
C LEU A 103 0.96 10.28 17.11
N CYS A 104 0.97 11.26 18.02
CA CYS A 104 1.35 12.63 17.66
C CYS A 104 2.86 12.73 17.42
N GLU A 105 3.65 12.06 18.25
CA GLU A 105 5.10 12.03 18.13
C GLU A 105 5.61 10.67 18.64
N LEU A 106 6.66 10.16 18.00
CA LEU A 106 7.38 8.97 18.45
C LEU A 106 8.77 9.39 18.93
N SER A 107 8.97 9.40 20.25
CA SER A 107 10.28 9.66 20.83
C SER A 107 11.29 8.59 20.41
N THR A 108 12.57 8.95 20.32
CA THR A 108 13.65 8.00 19.97
C THR A 108 13.69 6.81 20.91
N THR A 109 13.52 7.03 22.22
CA THR A 109 13.45 5.95 23.23
C THR A 109 12.26 5.03 23.06
N ALA A 110 11.11 5.57 22.63
CA ALA A 110 9.93 4.75 22.37
C ALA A 110 9.99 4.05 21.00
N ALA A 111 10.84 4.50 20.07
CA ALA A 111 11.01 3.89 18.76
C ALA A 111 11.85 2.61 18.78
N GLU A 112 12.73 2.43 19.77
CA GLU A 112 13.61 1.26 19.88
C GLU A 112 12.83 -0.04 20.00
N SER A 113 11.81 -0.06 20.85
CA SER A 113 11.03 -1.28 21.12
C SER A 113 10.17 -1.73 19.92
N PRO A 114 9.40 -0.84 19.26
CA PRO A 114 8.71 -1.17 18.01
C PRO A 114 9.66 -1.55 16.88
N ALA A 115 10.90 -1.06 16.84
CA ALA A 115 11.88 -1.48 15.82
C ALA A 115 12.32 -2.95 15.97
N LEU A 116 12.19 -3.54 17.16
CA LEU A 116 12.49 -4.96 17.43
C LEU A 116 11.28 -5.88 17.29
N HIS A 117 10.15 -5.31 16.92
CA HIS A 117 8.88 -6.01 16.74
C HIS A 117 8.93 -6.96 15.54
N ARG A 118 8.05 -7.98 15.52
CA ARG A 118 7.98 -8.96 14.44
C ARG A 118 6.59 -8.93 13.80
N GLY A 119 6.47 -8.23 12.69
CA GLY A 119 5.24 -8.18 11.91
C GLY A 119 5.11 -6.89 11.13
N VAL A 120 3.90 -6.61 10.64
CA VAL A 120 3.62 -5.31 10.00
C VAL A 120 3.64 -4.23 11.07
N LEU A 121 4.40 -3.16 10.83
CA LEU A 121 4.47 -2.02 11.74
C LEU A 121 3.98 -0.76 11.02
N THR A 122 2.93 -0.13 11.53
CA THR A 122 2.47 1.19 11.08
C THR A 122 2.73 2.21 12.18
N VAL A 123 3.52 3.24 11.89
CA VAL A 123 3.90 4.28 12.86
C VAL A 123 3.83 5.67 12.24
N ARG A 124 3.46 6.67 13.05
CA ARG A 124 3.54 8.08 12.64
C ARG A 124 4.92 8.66 12.93
N ILE A 125 5.50 9.31 11.92
CA ILE A 125 6.72 10.11 12.01
C ILE A 125 6.46 11.40 11.24
N GLU A 126 6.54 12.57 11.88
CA GLU A 126 6.29 13.86 11.20
C GLU A 126 7.60 14.59 10.86
N GLU A 127 8.58 14.63 11.78
CA GLU A 127 9.79 15.47 11.58
C GLU A 127 11.10 14.88 12.17
N SER A 128 11.06 13.76 12.91
CA SER A 128 12.26 13.22 13.57
C SER A 128 13.04 12.25 12.69
N SER A 129 14.21 12.70 12.21
CA SER A 129 15.14 11.86 11.46
C SER A 129 15.73 10.73 12.33
N GLU A 130 15.81 10.92 13.65
CA GLU A 130 16.35 9.96 14.59
C GLU A 130 15.38 8.80 14.85
N ALA A 131 14.10 9.09 15.08
CA ALA A 131 13.08 8.04 15.20
C ALA A 131 13.01 7.21 13.91
N LEU A 132 13.09 7.88 12.75
CA LEU A 132 13.16 7.21 11.45
C LEU A 132 14.37 6.28 11.35
N ARG A 133 15.58 6.73 11.74
CA ARG A 133 16.81 5.90 11.76
C ARG A 133 16.70 4.65 12.62
N ILE A 134 15.88 4.69 13.67
CA ILE A 134 15.64 3.53 14.54
C ILE A 134 14.64 2.59 13.86
N ILE A 135 13.52 3.13 13.37
CA ILE A 135 12.45 2.34 12.75
C ILE A 135 12.90 1.65 11.45
N VAL A 136 13.77 2.26 10.63
CA VAL A 136 14.26 1.59 9.39
C VAL A 136 15.14 0.36 9.65
N LYS A 137 15.62 0.16 10.90
CA LYS A 137 16.34 -1.05 11.30
C LYS A 137 15.42 -2.22 11.60
N HIS A 138 14.11 -2.03 11.48
CA HIS A 138 13.14 -3.07 11.73
C HIS A 138 13.35 -4.24 10.76
N ASP A 139 13.72 -5.40 11.32
CA ASP A 139 14.16 -6.57 10.56
C ASP A 139 13.01 -7.25 9.78
N TYR A 140 11.75 -6.92 10.10
CA TYR A 140 10.58 -7.59 9.56
C TYR A 140 9.77 -6.65 8.66
N MET A 141 9.62 -6.98 7.39
CA MET A 141 8.85 -6.14 6.46
C MET A 141 7.41 -6.61 6.37
N PRO A 142 6.44 -5.69 6.16
CA PRO A 142 6.56 -4.27 5.79
C PRO A 142 6.41 -3.25 6.94
N VAL A 143 7.11 -2.12 6.85
CA VAL A 143 6.93 -0.93 7.69
C VAL A 143 6.17 0.16 6.91
N VAL A 144 5.09 0.68 7.49
CA VAL A 144 4.31 1.80 6.97
C VAL A 144 4.59 3.04 7.80
N ILE A 145 5.08 4.09 7.16
CA ILE A 145 5.37 5.35 7.84
C ILE A 145 4.33 6.37 7.42
N VAL A 146 3.45 6.73 8.35
CA VAL A 146 2.44 7.78 8.19
C VAL A 146 2.96 9.12 8.74
N GLY A 147 2.37 10.25 8.36
CA GLY A 147 2.73 11.59 8.82
C GLY A 147 3.88 12.27 8.08
N LEU A 148 4.75 11.54 7.37
CA LEU A 148 5.82 12.11 6.57
C LEU A 148 5.27 12.75 5.28
N SER A 149 4.87 14.01 5.38
CA SER A 149 4.32 14.77 4.24
C SER A 149 5.37 15.34 3.30
N ARG A 150 6.61 15.51 3.78
CA ARG A 150 7.74 16.05 3.04
C ARG A 150 8.99 15.21 3.32
N ILE A 151 9.79 14.95 2.29
CA ILE A 151 11.07 14.24 2.42
C ILE A 151 12.15 15.05 1.72
N GLU A 152 13.23 15.31 2.46
CA GLU A 152 14.46 15.90 1.95
C GLU A 152 15.53 14.81 1.79
N VAL A 153 16.74 15.22 1.39
CA VAL A 153 17.87 14.32 1.09
C VAL A 153 18.25 13.43 2.29
N CYS A 154 18.18 13.97 3.51
CA CYS A 154 18.55 13.25 4.72
C CYS A 154 17.61 12.08 5.00
N GLU A 155 16.30 12.32 5.00
CA GLU A 155 15.28 11.29 5.22
C GLU A 155 15.28 10.28 4.08
N ALA A 156 15.43 10.74 2.83
CA ALA A 156 15.52 9.85 1.67
C ALA A 156 16.71 8.88 1.80
N SER A 157 17.86 9.36 2.29
CA SER A 157 19.05 8.52 2.49
C SER A 157 18.83 7.46 3.56
N ILE A 158 18.06 7.77 4.60
CA ILE A 158 17.69 6.81 5.65
C ILE A 158 16.70 5.78 5.08
N LEU A 159 15.68 6.21 4.35
CA LEU A 159 14.69 5.32 3.74
C LEU A 159 15.29 4.39 2.67
N ALA A 160 16.35 4.84 1.98
CA ALA A 160 17.06 4.04 0.98
C ALA A 160 17.71 2.77 1.55
N THR A 161 17.88 2.65 2.87
CA THR A 161 18.39 1.42 3.49
C THR A 161 17.32 0.34 3.62
N MET A 162 16.05 0.68 3.46
CA MET A 162 14.95 -0.28 3.55
C MET A 162 14.80 -1.06 2.24
N PRO A 163 14.35 -2.32 2.29
CA PRO A 163 14.08 -3.12 1.09
C PRO A 163 12.82 -2.66 0.35
N GLY A 164 12.04 -1.73 0.91
CA GLY A 164 10.88 -1.10 0.29
C GLY A 164 10.39 0.05 1.15
N VAL A 165 9.70 1.01 0.56
CA VAL A 165 9.27 2.25 1.20
C VAL A 165 7.78 2.43 0.95
N PHE A 166 6.98 2.57 2.01
CA PHE A 166 5.57 2.92 1.91
C PHE A 166 5.28 4.20 2.70
N LEU A 167 4.95 5.26 1.97
CA LEU A 167 4.72 6.61 2.46
C LEU A 167 3.36 7.11 1.93
N PRO A 168 2.26 6.72 2.59
CA PRO A 168 0.91 7.08 2.14
C PRO A 168 0.62 8.58 2.22
N ASP A 169 1.30 9.33 3.08
CA ASP A 169 1.01 10.75 3.33
C ASP A 169 1.97 11.72 2.63
N LEU A 170 2.95 11.22 1.87
CA LEU A 170 3.95 12.05 1.22
C LEU A 170 3.34 12.89 0.08
N THR A 171 3.26 14.21 0.27
CA THR A 171 2.72 15.15 -0.73
C THR A 171 3.81 15.96 -1.43
N HIS A 172 4.99 16.11 -0.83
CA HIS A 172 6.11 16.83 -1.42
C HIS A 172 7.40 16.02 -1.41
N LEU A 173 8.08 15.99 -2.55
CA LEU A 173 9.35 15.29 -2.76
C LEU A 173 10.26 16.15 -3.64
N THR A 174 11.49 16.42 -3.20
CA THR A 174 12.49 17.13 -4.00
C THR A 174 13.09 16.22 -5.07
N VAL A 175 13.72 16.80 -6.11
CA VAL A 175 14.32 16.01 -7.20
C VAL A 175 15.49 15.17 -6.67
N GLU A 176 16.27 15.71 -5.76
CA GLU A 176 17.39 15.05 -5.11
C GLU A 176 16.91 13.88 -4.23
N ALA A 177 15.86 14.09 -3.43
CA ALA A 177 15.25 13.01 -2.66
C ALA A 177 14.63 11.93 -3.56
N ALA A 178 13.97 12.31 -4.65
CA ALA A 178 13.41 11.36 -5.63
C ALA A 178 14.50 10.50 -6.30
N CYS A 179 15.67 11.09 -6.57
CA CYS A 179 16.83 10.37 -7.09
C CYS A 179 17.33 9.30 -6.12
N ILE A 180 17.28 9.56 -4.82
CA ILE A 180 17.69 8.59 -3.79
C ILE A 180 16.62 7.50 -3.62
N ILE A 181 15.35 7.89 -3.52
CA ILE A 181 14.22 6.96 -3.36
C ILE A 181 14.09 6.01 -4.56
N SER A 182 14.43 6.45 -5.78
CA SER A 182 14.41 5.58 -6.97
C SER A 182 15.46 4.48 -6.97
N GLN A 183 16.46 4.53 -6.05
CA GLN A 183 17.46 3.48 -5.90
C GLN A 183 17.11 2.44 -4.82
N VAL A 184 15.97 2.60 -4.14
CA VAL A 184 15.48 1.61 -3.16
C VAL A 184 15.30 0.25 -3.86
N PRO A 185 15.86 -0.86 -3.36
CA PRO A 185 15.91 -2.13 -4.10
C PRO A 185 14.55 -2.84 -4.29
N GLY A 186 13.48 -2.41 -3.61
CA GLY A 186 12.14 -3.00 -3.76
C GLY A 186 11.03 -2.00 -4.03
N ALA A 187 9.86 -2.23 -3.44
CA ALA A 187 8.65 -1.48 -3.77
C ALA A 187 8.68 -0.07 -3.17
N VAL A 188 8.27 0.92 -3.95
CA VAL A 188 8.12 2.32 -3.53
C VAL A 188 6.69 2.75 -3.75
N TRP A 189 5.98 3.00 -2.64
CA TRP A 189 4.57 3.36 -2.64
C TRP A 189 4.39 4.77 -2.07
N LEU A 190 4.12 5.72 -2.97
CA LEU A 190 3.97 7.16 -2.70
C LEU A 190 2.53 7.58 -2.99
N ARG A 191 1.56 7.00 -2.27
CA ARG A 191 0.12 7.19 -2.53
C ARG A 191 -0.37 8.61 -2.22
N GLY A 192 0.39 9.37 -1.43
CA GLY A 192 0.09 10.77 -1.10
C GLY A 192 0.51 11.76 -2.18
N LEU A 193 1.34 11.33 -3.14
CA LEU A 193 1.95 12.22 -4.14
C LEU A 193 0.94 12.49 -5.27
N THR A 194 -0.06 13.32 -4.97
CA THR A 194 -1.20 13.63 -5.86
C THR A 194 -0.83 14.53 -7.02
N THR A 195 0.18 15.39 -6.81
CA THR A 195 0.75 16.28 -7.82
C THR A 195 2.26 16.21 -7.74
N THR A 196 2.92 16.20 -8.89
CA THR A 196 4.38 16.09 -8.95
C THR A 196 4.88 16.73 -10.24
N GLU A 197 6.00 17.41 -10.15
CA GLU A 197 6.65 18.01 -11.30
C GLU A 197 7.21 16.93 -12.25
N PRO A 198 7.28 17.19 -13.56
CA PRO A 198 7.90 16.28 -14.53
C PRO A 198 9.33 15.86 -14.15
N SER A 199 10.10 16.77 -13.53
CA SER A 199 11.47 16.51 -13.07
C SER A 199 11.54 15.43 -11.99
N VAL A 200 10.59 15.42 -11.04
CA VAL A 200 10.48 14.42 -9.98
C VAL A 200 10.03 13.08 -10.57
N LEU A 201 9.02 13.08 -11.43
CA LEU A 201 8.57 11.87 -12.13
C LEU A 201 9.70 11.20 -12.91
N LYS A 202 10.53 11.97 -13.62
CA LYS A 202 11.70 11.44 -14.36
C LYS A 202 12.66 10.67 -13.47
N LYS A 203 12.79 11.05 -12.20
CA LYS A 203 13.60 10.32 -11.22
C LYS A 203 12.90 9.10 -10.66
N LEU A 204 11.61 9.22 -10.32
CA LEU A 204 10.85 8.09 -9.79
C LEU A 204 10.75 6.93 -10.76
N VAL A 205 10.62 7.17 -12.07
CA VAL A 205 10.52 6.10 -13.08
C VAL A 205 11.82 5.31 -13.28
N GLU A 206 12.97 5.82 -12.82
CA GLU A 206 14.25 5.08 -12.79
C GLU A 206 14.22 3.89 -11.81
N GLN A 207 13.18 3.82 -10.97
CA GLN A 207 12.97 2.71 -10.04
C GLN A 207 12.83 1.37 -10.79
N LYS A 208 13.53 0.34 -10.30
CA LYS A 208 13.51 -1.01 -10.91
C LYS A 208 12.43 -1.92 -10.32
N GLY A 209 11.95 -1.58 -9.12
CA GLY A 209 10.93 -2.34 -8.39
C GLY A 209 9.50 -2.05 -8.84
N GLN A 210 8.58 -2.08 -7.87
CA GLN A 210 7.20 -1.63 -8.06
C GLN A 210 7.12 -0.15 -7.69
N LEU A 211 6.44 0.65 -8.49
CA LEU A 211 6.21 2.06 -8.26
C LEU A 211 4.71 2.32 -8.17
N ALA A 212 4.24 2.75 -6.99
CA ALA A 212 2.86 3.21 -6.81
C ALA A 212 2.85 4.72 -6.55
N ILE A 213 2.13 5.49 -7.36
CA ILE A 213 2.04 6.95 -7.24
C ILE A 213 0.58 7.37 -7.20
N GLY A 214 0.27 8.29 -6.28
CA GLY A 214 -1.08 8.81 -6.01
C GLY A 214 -1.63 9.85 -6.98
N LEU A 215 -1.19 9.93 -8.23
CA LEU A 215 -1.52 11.03 -9.15
C LEU A 215 -3.02 11.22 -9.30
N GLU A 216 -3.56 12.38 -8.91
CA GLU A 216 -4.98 12.68 -9.12
C GLU A 216 -5.29 12.94 -10.59
N SER A 217 -4.37 13.62 -11.27
CA SER A 217 -4.48 13.95 -12.68
C SER A 217 -3.22 13.62 -13.46
N MET A 218 -3.39 13.17 -14.70
CA MET A 218 -2.30 12.84 -15.60
C MET A 218 -2.54 13.43 -16.99
N ASP A 219 -1.59 14.24 -17.43
CA ASP A 219 -1.52 14.78 -18.80
C ASP A 219 -0.63 13.91 -19.71
N THR A 220 -0.44 14.36 -20.95
CA THR A 220 0.34 13.62 -21.94
C THR A 220 1.85 13.64 -21.66
N GLU A 221 2.38 14.64 -20.97
CA GLU A 221 3.80 14.71 -20.61
C GLU A 221 4.12 13.75 -19.46
N ALA A 222 3.32 13.77 -18.40
CA ALA A 222 3.41 12.81 -17.30
C ALA A 222 3.26 11.37 -17.82
N ALA A 223 2.30 11.11 -18.72
CA ALA A 223 2.14 9.79 -19.33
C ALA A 223 3.36 9.34 -20.15
N ARG A 224 4.04 10.25 -20.88
CA ARG A 224 5.28 9.92 -21.61
C ARG A 224 6.39 9.52 -20.66
N ILE A 225 6.57 10.25 -19.56
CA ILE A 225 7.58 9.96 -18.56
C ILE A 225 7.27 8.63 -17.87
N LEU A 226 6.05 8.43 -17.40
CA LEU A 226 5.61 7.19 -16.75
C LEU A 226 5.75 5.97 -17.67
N ALA A 227 5.54 6.14 -18.98
CA ALA A 227 5.71 5.08 -19.95
C ALA A 227 7.17 4.61 -20.12
N THR A 228 8.17 5.42 -19.70
CA THR A 228 9.58 4.99 -19.69
C THR A 228 9.97 4.19 -18.46
N HIS A 229 9.05 3.98 -17.52
CA HIS A 229 9.33 3.11 -16.38
C HIS A 229 9.58 1.68 -16.84
N GLU A 230 10.76 1.15 -16.51
CA GLU A 230 11.18 -0.21 -16.85
C GLU A 230 11.01 -1.20 -15.70
N GLY A 231 10.41 -0.76 -14.58
CA GLY A 231 10.12 -1.59 -13.43
C GLY A 231 9.02 -2.63 -13.68
N ILE A 232 8.76 -3.43 -12.65
CA ILE A 232 7.84 -4.57 -12.73
C ILE A 232 6.38 -4.11 -12.85
N CYS A 233 6.03 -3.07 -12.08
CA CYS A 233 4.66 -2.66 -11.88
C CYS A 233 4.57 -1.14 -11.66
N LEU A 234 3.63 -0.50 -12.34
CA LEU A 234 3.26 0.89 -12.17
C LEU A 234 1.82 0.93 -11.69
N ASP A 235 1.60 1.33 -10.44
CA ASP A 235 0.27 1.53 -9.85
C ASP A 235 -0.06 3.03 -9.83
N LEU A 236 -1.04 3.42 -10.65
CA LEU A 236 -1.59 4.77 -10.68
C LEU A 236 -2.80 4.81 -9.74
N CYS A 237 -2.51 4.79 -8.44
CA CYS A 237 -3.53 4.88 -7.43
C CYS A 237 -4.11 6.31 -7.39
N ARG A 238 -5.41 6.44 -7.17
CA ARG A 238 -6.14 7.74 -7.08
C ARG A 238 -6.25 8.55 -8.39
N LEU A 239 -5.86 7.99 -9.54
CA LEU A 239 -6.08 8.65 -10.82
C LEU A 239 -7.57 8.83 -11.05
N SER A 240 -8.01 10.09 -11.14
CA SER A 240 -9.42 10.46 -11.36
C SER A 240 -9.61 11.32 -12.61
N ARG A 241 -8.57 12.06 -13.03
CA ARG A 241 -8.62 12.93 -14.20
C ARG A 241 -7.50 12.59 -15.18
N SER A 242 -7.84 12.06 -16.35
CA SER A 242 -6.88 11.85 -17.41
C SER A 242 -7.52 12.06 -18.77
N THR A 243 -6.69 12.30 -19.78
CA THR A 243 -7.16 12.32 -21.17
C THR A 243 -7.00 10.94 -21.80
N VAL A 244 -7.83 10.66 -22.81
CA VAL A 244 -7.70 9.42 -23.60
C VAL A 244 -6.29 9.34 -24.22
N ASP A 245 -5.73 10.47 -24.67
CA ASP A 245 -4.38 10.53 -25.24
C ASP A 245 -3.29 10.16 -24.23
N ALA A 246 -3.39 10.63 -22.98
CA ALA A 246 -2.45 10.27 -21.93
C ALA A 246 -2.48 8.76 -21.64
N LEU A 247 -3.68 8.20 -21.49
CA LEU A 247 -3.85 6.75 -21.27
C LEU A 247 -3.40 5.93 -22.50
N GLN A 248 -3.65 6.43 -23.71
CA GLN A 248 -3.18 5.83 -24.96
C GLN A 248 -1.67 5.74 -25.02
N ILE A 249 -0.94 6.76 -24.54
CA ILE A 249 0.52 6.73 -24.45
C ILE A 249 0.95 5.60 -23.51
N LEU A 250 0.42 5.52 -22.29
CA LEU A 250 0.78 4.45 -21.35
C LEU A 250 0.52 3.06 -21.95
N LEU A 251 -0.67 2.82 -22.50
CA LEU A 251 -1.04 1.51 -23.09
C LEU A 251 -0.17 1.11 -24.29
N ASN A 252 0.39 2.09 -25.01
CA ASN A 252 1.23 1.84 -26.17
C ASN A 252 2.70 1.63 -25.83
N TRP A 253 3.20 2.28 -24.78
CA TRP A 253 4.63 2.43 -24.55
C TRP A 253 5.12 1.74 -23.28
N TYR A 254 4.30 1.67 -22.23
CA TYR A 254 4.67 0.94 -21.02
C TYR A 254 4.64 -0.58 -21.27
N ARG A 255 5.53 -1.32 -20.61
CA ARG A 255 5.76 -2.76 -20.86
C ARG A 255 5.59 -3.66 -19.63
N GLY A 256 5.48 -3.07 -18.44
CA GLY A 256 5.25 -3.81 -17.20
C GLY A 256 3.77 -4.07 -16.91
N THR A 257 3.47 -4.34 -15.64
CA THR A 257 2.08 -4.42 -15.16
C THR A 257 1.59 -3.00 -14.85
N LEU A 258 0.51 -2.57 -15.49
CA LEU A 258 -0.15 -1.29 -15.23
C LEU A 258 -1.35 -1.55 -14.33
N MET A 259 -1.31 -1.03 -13.12
CA MET A 259 -2.39 -1.12 -12.15
C MET A 259 -3.12 0.21 -12.02
N PHE A 260 -4.44 0.13 -11.97
CA PHE A 260 -5.31 1.22 -11.55
C PHE A 260 -5.97 0.81 -10.24
N ASN A 261 -5.61 1.48 -9.15
CA ASN A 261 -6.09 1.16 -7.81
C ASN A 261 -6.97 2.28 -7.25
N GLY A 262 -8.27 1.99 -7.10
CA GLY A 262 -9.25 2.98 -6.62
C GLY A 262 -9.53 4.10 -7.63
N THR A 263 -9.34 3.86 -8.93
CA THR A 263 -9.80 4.79 -9.98
C THR A 263 -11.30 4.64 -10.16
N ASP A 264 -12.01 5.75 -9.95
CA ASP A 264 -13.47 5.76 -9.99
C ASP A 264 -14.02 5.97 -11.41
N ASP A 265 -13.38 6.86 -12.18
CA ASP A 265 -13.85 7.24 -13.51
C ASP A 265 -12.69 7.30 -14.53
N PHE A 266 -12.98 6.86 -15.75
CA PHE A 266 -12.06 6.90 -16.87
C PHE A 266 -12.68 7.73 -18.00
N PRO A 267 -11.87 8.48 -18.76
CA PRO A 267 -12.39 9.31 -19.83
C PRO A 267 -13.15 8.47 -20.86
N LEU A 268 -14.23 9.06 -21.41
CA LEU A 268 -15.01 8.46 -22.49
C LEU A 268 -14.10 8.02 -23.63
N GLY A 269 -14.30 6.79 -24.13
CA GLY A 269 -13.45 6.19 -25.16
C GLY A 269 -12.24 5.40 -24.64
N PHE A 270 -11.91 5.47 -23.34
CA PHE A 270 -10.85 4.62 -22.76
C PHE A 270 -11.18 3.13 -22.84
N THR A 271 -12.44 2.74 -22.64
CA THR A 271 -12.85 1.33 -22.79
C THR A 271 -12.67 0.84 -24.22
N ASP A 272 -13.11 1.61 -25.23
CA ASP A 272 -12.91 1.27 -26.64
C ASP A 272 -11.43 1.15 -26.98
N LEU A 273 -10.62 2.00 -26.37
CA LEU A 273 -9.18 1.96 -26.51
C LEU A 273 -8.57 0.67 -25.95
N VAL A 274 -8.97 0.28 -24.73
CA VAL A 274 -8.53 -0.98 -24.11
C VAL A 274 -9.00 -2.17 -24.94
N ILE A 275 -10.26 -2.20 -25.40
CA ILE A 275 -10.80 -3.26 -26.28
C ILE A 275 -9.98 -3.37 -27.56
N ARG A 276 -9.76 -2.24 -28.26
CA ARG A 276 -8.96 -2.22 -29.49
C ARG A 276 -7.55 -2.73 -29.25
N ARG A 277 -6.98 -2.42 -28.08
CA ARG A 277 -5.65 -2.88 -27.70
C ARG A 277 -5.64 -4.37 -27.40
N CYS A 278 -6.57 -4.88 -26.59
CA CYS A 278 -6.72 -6.30 -26.27
C CYS A 278 -6.97 -7.14 -27.51
N GLY A 279 -7.93 -6.76 -28.36
CA GLY A 279 -8.19 -7.46 -29.62
C GLY A 279 -7.01 -7.40 -30.60
N ARG A 280 -6.19 -6.34 -30.55
CA ARG A 280 -4.91 -6.29 -31.30
C ARG A 280 -3.90 -7.30 -30.75
N ILE A 281 -3.84 -7.52 -29.44
CA ILE A 281 -2.93 -8.51 -28.83
C ILE A 281 -3.35 -9.93 -29.22
N GLU A 282 -4.64 -10.25 -29.15
CA GLU A 282 -5.18 -11.55 -29.55
C GLU A 282 -4.89 -11.87 -31.02
N ALA A 283 -5.08 -10.90 -31.91
CA ALA A 283 -4.74 -11.06 -33.33
C ALA A 283 -3.23 -11.27 -33.53
N GLU A 284 -2.37 -10.57 -32.78
CA GLU A 284 -0.91 -10.73 -32.84
C GLU A 284 -0.44 -12.10 -32.32
N GLU A 285 -1.06 -12.63 -31.26
CA GLU A 285 -0.77 -13.98 -30.75
C GLU A 285 -1.23 -15.07 -31.72
N ALA A 286 -2.44 -14.96 -32.26
CA ALA A 286 -2.97 -15.87 -33.27
C ALA A 286 -2.06 -15.90 -34.52
N ILE A 287 -1.54 -14.75 -34.96
CA ILE A 287 -0.57 -14.64 -36.05
C ILE A 287 0.74 -15.37 -35.73
N ARG A 288 1.28 -15.19 -34.51
CA ARG A 288 2.54 -15.82 -34.08
C ARG A 288 2.39 -17.34 -33.98
N GLU A 289 1.23 -17.83 -33.55
CA GLU A 289 0.94 -19.25 -33.40
C GLU A 289 0.63 -19.94 -34.73
N SER A 290 0.04 -19.22 -35.69
CA SER A 290 -0.35 -19.76 -37.00
C SER A 290 0.73 -19.69 -38.07
N GLY A 291 1.72 -18.79 -37.95
CA GLY A 291 2.89 -18.71 -38.86
C GLY A 291 2.56 -18.47 -40.35
N GLY A 292 1.33 -18.08 -40.69
CA GLY A 292 0.79 -18.14 -42.05
C GLY A 292 0.63 -16.77 -42.76
N ALA A 293 0.61 -16.80 -44.10
CA ALA A 293 0.52 -15.63 -44.99
C ALA A 293 -0.70 -14.72 -44.78
N GLU A 294 -1.76 -15.20 -44.11
CA GLU A 294 -2.93 -14.41 -43.71
C GLU A 294 -2.59 -13.35 -42.64
N ALA A 295 -1.50 -13.55 -41.90
CA ALA A 295 -0.95 -12.58 -40.96
C ALA A 295 -0.49 -11.29 -41.64
N GLN A 296 -0.03 -11.38 -42.89
CA GLN A 296 0.54 -10.24 -43.61
C GLN A 296 -0.56 -9.34 -44.18
N ASP A 297 -1.64 -9.90 -44.73
CA ASP A 297 -2.80 -9.12 -45.21
C ASP A 297 -3.54 -8.40 -44.06
N PHE A 298 -3.60 -8.99 -42.86
CA PHE A 298 -4.19 -8.32 -41.69
C PHE A 298 -3.31 -7.17 -41.15
N VAL A 299 -1.98 -7.30 -41.23
CA VAL A 299 -1.00 -6.25 -40.88
C VAL A 299 -0.98 -5.13 -41.92
N ASP A 300 -1.08 -5.46 -43.21
CA ASP A 300 -0.99 -4.50 -44.31
C ASP A 300 -2.25 -3.61 -44.43
N ARG A 301 -3.42 -4.08 -43.98
CA ARG A 301 -4.67 -3.29 -43.96
C ARG A 301 -4.76 -2.23 -42.86
N ARG A 302 -3.86 -2.23 -41.86
CA ARG A 302 -3.92 -1.29 -40.71
C ARG A 302 -2.64 -0.46 -40.60
N GLY A 303 -2.54 0.56 -41.45
CA GLY A 303 -1.80 1.81 -41.26
C GLY A 303 -0.47 1.73 -40.51
N ASN A 304 0.63 1.92 -41.25
CA ASN A 304 2.02 2.12 -40.80
C ASN A 304 2.20 2.78 -39.41
N PHE A 305 2.14 1.99 -38.33
CA PHE A 305 2.76 2.34 -37.06
C PHE A 305 3.85 1.31 -36.78
N LYS A 306 5.07 1.65 -37.21
CA LYS A 306 6.26 0.84 -36.90
C LYS A 306 6.42 0.73 -35.38
N ARG A 307 6.51 -0.52 -34.93
CA ARG A 307 6.70 -0.93 -33.53
C ARG A 307 8.05 -0.45 -32.98
N PRO A 308 8.14 -0.16 -31.68
CA PRO A 308 9.26 -0.55 -30.84
C PRO A 308 8.97 -1.93 -30.24
N ASN A 309 9.95 -2.84 -30.28
CA ASN A 309 9.82 -4.24 -29.84
C ASN A 309 9.30 -4.39 -28.38
N GLY A 310 8.47 -5.40 -28.10
CA GLY A 310 8.07 -5.78 -26.72
C GLY A 310 6.64 -6.32 -26.57
N LYS A 311 6.36 -7.06 -25.48
CA LYS A 311 5.00 -7.50 -25.11
C LYS A 311 4.17 -6.30 -24.62
N PRO A 312 2.84 -6.27 -24.88
CA PRO A 312 1.93 -5.28 -24.30
C PRO A 312 1.96 -5.28 -22.75
N PRO A 313 1.60 -4.16 -22.09
CA PRO A 313 1.47 -4.15 -20.64
C PRO A 313 0.29 -5.02 -20.18
N ARG A 314 0.43 -5.67 -19.03
CA ARG A 314 -0.70 -6.35 -18.35
C ARG A 314 -1.50 -5.31 -17.59
N ILE A 315 -2.82 -5.27 -17.76
CA ILE A 315 -3.66 -4.27 -17.10
C ILE A 315 -4.37 -4.92 -15.90
N VAL A 316 -4.41 -4.22 -14.76
CA VAL A 316 -5.11 -4.70 -13.56
C VAL A 316 -5.93 -3.57 -12.95
N PHE A 317 -7.20 -3.86 -12.64
CA PHE A 317 -8.08 -2.94 -11.93
C PHE A 317 -8.34 -3.46 -10.52
N ARG A 318 -7.82 -2.75 -9.51
CA ARG A 318 -7.94 -3.12 -8.09
C ARG A 318 -8.75 -2.06 -7.34
N ASN A 319 -9.60 -2.47 -6.41
CA ASN A 319 -10.43 -1.57 -5.60
C ASN A 319 -11.28 -0.53 -6.39
N CYS A 320 -11.41 -0.67 -7.71
CA CYS A 320 -12.30 0.16 -8.52
C CYS A 320 -13.78 -0.18 -8.24
N PRO A 321 -14.70 0.78 -8.48
CA PRO A 321 -16.13 0.54 -8.44
C PRO A 321 -16.54 -0.67 -9.29
N GLN A 322 -17.58 -1.39 -8.84
CA GLN A 322 -18.03 -2.61 -9.50
C GLN A 322 -18.50 -2.35 -10.94
N GLU A 323 -19.15 -1.19 -11.18
CA GLU A 323 -19.56 -0.77 -12.52
C GLU A 323 -18.37 -0.64 -13.47
N THR A 324 -17.27 -0.01 -13.02
CA THR A 324 -16.01 0.10 -13.77
C THR A 324 -15.44 -1.29 -14.07
N LYS A 325 -15.37 -2.18 -13.08
CA LYS A 325 -14.87 -3.56 -13.27
C LYS A 325 -15.71 -4.34 -14.28
N GLU A 326 -17.04 -4.27 -14.20
CA GLU A 326 -17.94 -4.97 -15.11
C GLU A 326 -17.83 -4.46 -16.54
N ARG A 327 -17.73 -3.13 -16.72
CA ARG A 327 -17.53 -2.51 -18.03
C ARG A 327 -16.30 -3.05 -18.76
N PHE A 328 -15.20 -3.34 -18.05
CA PHE A 328 -14.00 -3.92 -18.64
C PHE A 328 -14.05 -5.45 -18.74
N ARG A 329 -14.67 -6.15 -17.79
CA ARG A 329 -14.82 -7.61 -17.82
C ARG A 329 -15.64 -8.10 -19.00
N VAL A 330 -16.72 -7.39 -19.34
CA VAL A 330 -17.55 -7.72 -20.53
C VAL A 330 -16.80 -7.42 -21.84
N ALA A 331 -15.90 -6.45 -21.79
CA ALA A 331 -15.23 -5.88 -22.95
C ALA A 331 -13.95 -6.62 -23.37
N CYS A 332 -13.29 -7.33 -22.45
CA CYS A 332 -11.96 -7.91 -22.65
C CYS A 332 -11.78 -9.22 -21.88
N ASP A 333 -10.95 -10.12 -22.41
CA ASP A 333 -10.61 -11.41 -21.77
C ASP A 333 -9.85 -11.20 -20.44
N ASP A 334 -10.22 -11.97 -19.41
CA ASP A 334 -9.59 -12.02 -18.07
C ASP A 334 -8.07 -12.30 -18.15
N ARG A 335 -7.58 -12.88 -19.26
CA ARG A 335 -6.13 -13.09 -19.51
C ARG A 335 -5.32 -11.80 -19.61
N PHE A 336 -5.90 -10.72 -20.11
CA PHE A 336 -5.22 -9.43 -20.30
C PHE A 336 -5.58 -8.40 -19.23
N ILE A 337 -6.74 -8.58 -18.60
CA ILE A 337 -7.26 -7.69 -17.57
C ILE A 337 -7.57 -8.49 -16.31
N ASN A 338 -6.79 -8.28 -15.24
CA ASN A 338 -7.18 -8.82 -13.94
C ASN A 338 -8.15 -7.85 -13.25
N THR A 339 -9.43 -8.20 -13.21
CA THR A 339 -10.48 -7.47 -12.46
C THR A 339 -10.80 -8.11 -11.11
N ARG A 340 -10.30 -9.33 -10.87
CA ARG A 340 -10.43 -10.02 -9.59
C ARG A 340 -9.32 -9.51 -8.69
N GLY A 341 -9.70 -8.77 -7.65
CA GLY A 341 -8.74 -8.29 -6.67
C GLY A 341 -8.02 -9.47 -6.04
N ASP A 342 -6.77 -9.73 -6.42
CA ASP A 342 -5.92 -10.62 -5.64
C ASP A 342 -5.81 -9.99 -4.25
N SER A 343 -6.31 -10.74 -3.27
CA SER A 343 -6.38 -10.47 -1.82
C SER A 343 -5.01 -10.44 -1.13
N GLY A 344 -3.95 -10.05 -1.86
CA GLY A 344 -2.59 -9.99 -1.36
C GLY A 344 -2.11 -8.55 -1.24
N LEU A 345 -1.76 -8.18 -0.01
CA LEU A 345 -1.19 -6.91 0.47
C LEU A 345 -2.22 -5.79 0.66
N HIS A 346 -3.14 -6.03 1.59
CA HIS A 346 -3.47 -5.00 2.57
C HIS A 346 -2.20 -4.77 3.41
N ILE A 347 -1.49 -3.70 3.12
CA ILE A 347 -0.67 -3.02 4.12
C ILE A 347 -1.28 -1.64 4.27
#